data_AF-A0A7S3ZYL8-F1
#
_entry.id   AF-A0A7S3ZYL8-F1
#
_cell.length_a   1.000
_cell.length_b   1.000
_cell.length_c   1.000
_cell.angle_alpha   90.00
_cell.angle_beta   90.00
_cell.angle_gamma   90.00
#
_symmetry.space_group_name_H-M   'P 1'
#
loop_
_entity.id
_entity.type
_entity.pdbx_description
1 polymer ?
#
loop_
_entity_poly.entity_id
_entity_poly.type
_entity_poly.pdbx_seq_one_letter_code
_entity_poly.pdbx_strand_id
1 'polypeptide(L)'
;MGTASPPGKSRTFQRLCVRVALPLALARRMGVTEALEQQRFRAYNRTTLLAGVAEAASASGDDVKRFWPFALRHFVTPVAGYYLCDRYVGDEVERYGLPPPVGARLELMAAAAAAVAPFASVYVQARYVEAFAASVVPHLRAPIVLVTGSEELPQVEASNWTEALLEDRRIAFWFSQNPVYSGRARYGGFPYGVRTETVLGFAKALVRSGDGPRRPGLQLTYTSRHRMNGWMRAGLPNGPRLPVHAFYDLLATASFVLSPCGDRCDTYRTYEAIGLGAVPVVNAPEALYSPGLLAGSAVFFDSAHPERAEAMRRGGTLPPYAEPDRGLVQFDAWRERI
;
A
#
# COMPACT_ATOMS: atom_id res chain seq x y z
N MET A 1 -43.52 58.30 -22.79
CA MET A 1 -43.91 56.88 -22.71
C MET A 1 -42.65 56.04 -22.80
N GLY A 2 -42.44 55.10 -21.85
CA GLY A 2 -41.28 54.20 -21.85
C GLY A 2 -40.55 54.17 -20.51
N THR A 3 -41.19 53.65 -19.46
CA THR A 3 -40.55 53.36 -18.18
C THR A 3 -39.86 51.99 -18.25
N ALA A 4 -38.55 51.99 -18.00
CA ALA A 4 -37.70 50.80 -17.96
C ALA A 4 -38.03 49.94 -16.72
N SER A 5 -38.20 48.64 -16.92
CA SER A 5 -38.26 47.63 -15.86
C SER A 5 -36.93 46.88 -15.75
N PRO A 6 -36.39 46.60 -14.56
CA PRO A 6 -35.18 45.81 -14.42
C PRO A 6 -35.48 44.29 -14.50
N PRO A 7 -34.54 43.47 -14.97
CA PRO A 7 -34.74 42.04 -15.11
C PRO A 7 -34.67 41.34 -13.75
N GLY A 8 -35.74 40.59 -13.44
CA GLY A 8 -35.81 39.71 -12.28
C GLY A 8 -34.80 38.56 -12.41
N LYS A 9 -33.85 38.48 -11.46
CA LYS A 9 -32.99 37.30 -11.32
C LYS A 9 -33.74 36.23 -10.53
N SER A 10 -34.05 35.15 -11.25
CA SER A 10 -34.62 33.89 -10.79
C SER A 10 -33.91 33.36 -9.52
N ARG A 11 -34.68 33.21 -8.45
CA ARG A 11 -34.32 32.43 -7.25
C ARG A 11 -34.46 30.93 -7.55
N THR A 12 -33.51 30.37 -8.31
CA THR A 12 -33.40 28.91 -8.48
C THR A 12 -31.94 28.47 -8.58
N PHE A 13 -31.11 28.88 -7.60
CA PHE A 13 -29.72 28.41 -7.47
C PHE A 13 -29.31 28.25 -6.00
N GLN A 14 -30.26 27.86 -5.14
CA GLN A 14 -30.03 27.53 -3.73
C GLN A 14 -30.87 26.31 -3.37
N ARG A 15 -30.52 25.14 -3.94
CA ARG A 15 -30.97 23.80 -3.51
C ARG A 15 -30.25 22.72 -4.32
N LEU A 16 -28.93 22.64 -4.18
CA LEU A 16 -28.18 21.41 -4.50
C LEU A 16 -26.86 21.30 -3.70
N CYS A 17 -26.88 21.72 -2.43
CA CYS A 17 -25.79 21.48 -1.47
C CYS A 17 -26.28 20.58 -0.33
N VAL A 18 -27.00 19.51 -0.66
CA VAL A 18 -27.37 18.47 0.31
C VAL A 18 -26.39 17.31 0.16
N ARG A 19 -25.42 17.30 1.10
CA ARG A 19 -24.79 16.11 1.69
C ARG A 19 -24.04 15.16 0.75
N VAL A 20 -22.82 15.56 0.38
CA VAL A 20 -21.68 14.63 0.45
C VAL A 20 -21.00 14.86 1.81
N ALA A 21 -21.67 14.41 2.87
CA ALA A 21 -21.14 14.43 4.24
C ALA A 21 -20.29 13.18 4.51
N LEU A 22 -19.47 12.79 3.53
CA LEU A 22 -18.52 11.69 3.61
C LEU A 22 -17.24 12.11 2.87
N PRO A 23 -16.53 13.13 3.39
CA PRO A 23 -15.12 12.89 3.74
C PRO A 23 -14.62 13.68 4.97
N LEU A 24 -15.50 14.30 5.77
CA LEU A 24 -15.09 15.01 7.00
C LEU A 24 -15.16 14.13 8.26
N ALA A 25 -16.02 13.10 8.28
CA ALA A 25 -16.07 12.13 9.36
C ALA A 25 -14.89 11.14 9.31
N LEU A 26 -14.41 10.78 8.12
CA LEU A 26 -13.16 10.02 7.94
C LEU A 26 -11.96 10.87 8.36
N ALA A 27 -11.86 12.11 7.87
CA ALA A 27 -10.76 13.01 8.19
C ALA A 27 -10.67 13.38 9.69
N ARG A 28 -11.79 13.43 10.42
CA ARG A 28 -11.79 13.66 11.89
C ARG A 28 -11.52 12.40 12.72
N ARG A 29 -11.82 11.20 12.22
CA ARG A 29 -11.37 9.94 12.86
C ARG A 29 -9.87 9.70 12.67
N MET A 30 -9.27 10.29 11.63
CA MET A 30 -7.83 10.28 11.35
C MET A 30 -7.01 11.29 12.16
N GLY A 31 -7.63 12.01 13.11
CA GLY A 31 -6.93 12.89 14.05
C GLY A 31 -6.19 12.15 15.17
N VAL A 32 -5.84 10.88 14.96
CA VAL A 32 -4.82 10.23 15.79
C VAL A 32 -3.52 10.94 15.42
N THR A 33 -2.90 11.62 16.40
CA THR A 33 -1.62 12.28 16.15
C THR A 33 -0.63 11.22 15.67
N GLU A 34 0.21 11.57 14.70
CA GLU A 34 1.28 10.70 14.19
C GLU A 34 2.10 10.06 15.32
N ALA A 35 2.30 10.80 16.42
CA ALA A 35 2.91 10.33 17.65
C ALA A 35 2.14 9.18 18.35
N LEU A 36 0.80 9.20 18.35
CA LEU A 36 -0.02 8.15 18.95
C LEU A 36 -0.05 6.88 18.07
N GLU A 37 -0.06 7.02 16.74
CA GLU A 37 0.13 5.88 15.83
C GLU A 37 1.52 5.25 15.99
N GLN A 38 2.57 6.08 16.10
CA GLN A 38 3.93 5.59 16.38
C GLN A 38 4.03 4.93 17.76
N GLN A 39 3.37 5.47 18.79
CA GLN A 39 3.35 4.88 20.12
C GLN A 39 2.57 3.56 20.13
N ARG A 40 1.43 3.49 19.42
CA ARG A 40 0.66 2.26 19.19
C ARG A 40 1.49 1.22 18.46
N PHE A 41 2.20 1.61 17.40
CA PHE A 41 3.14 0.74 16.67
C PHE A 41 4.17 0.13 17.62
N ARG A 42 4.81 0.95 18.46
CA ARG A 42 5.82 0.50 19.43
C ARG A 42 5.23 -0.48 20.46
N ALA A 43 4.05 -0.18 21.00
CA ALA A 43 3.40 -1.01 22.01
C ALA A 43 2.83 -2.32 21.42
N TYR A 44 2.18 -2.24 20.25
CA TYR A 44 1.60 -3.38 19.53
C TYR A 44 2.66 -4.37 19.06
N ASN A 45 3.79 -3.85 18.56
CA ASN A 45 4.80 -4.69 17.96
C ASN A 45 5.55 -5.55 18.96
N ARG A 46 5.86 -5.06 20.17
CA ARG A 46 6.80 -5.81 21.00
C ARG A 46 6.16 -7.08 21.54
N THR A 47 5.02 -6.99 22.22
CA THR A 47 4.43 -8.17 22.88
C THR A 47 3.80 -9.15 21.88
N THR A 48 2.99 -8.64 20.93
CA THR A 48 2.26 -9.48 19.97
C THR A 48 3.19 -10.09 18.92
N LEU A 49 4.15 -9.32 18.38
CA LEU A 49 5.11 -9.90 17.44
C LEU A 49 6.10 -10.82 18.12
N LEU A 50 6.53 -10.56 19.36
CA LEU A 50 7.43 -11.47 20.08
C LEU A 50 6.79 -12.85 20.26
N ALA A 51 5.51 -12.92 20.61
CA ALA A 51 4.81 -14.19 20.79
C ALA A 51 4.78 -15.01 19.48
N GLY A 52 4.33 -14.40 18.37
CA GLY A 52 4.28 -15.09 17.08
C GLY A 52 5.66 -15.39 16.48
N VAL A 53 6.64 -14.51 16.67
CA VAL A 53 8.02 -14.74 16.24
C VAL A 53 8.67 -15.85 17.06
N ALA A 54 8.40 -15.95 18.37
CA ALA A 54 8.91 -17.03 19.21
C ALA A 54 8.32 -18.39 18.80
N GLU A 55 7.01 -18.45 18.55
CA GLU A 55 6.33 -19.63 18.00
C GLU A 55 7.00 -20.06 16.68
N ALA A 56 7.18 -19.13 15.75
CA ALA A 56 7.82 -19.41 14.46
C ALA A 56 9.31 -19.73 14.53
N ALA A 57 10.03 -19.18 15.51
CA ALA A 57 11.45 -19.46 15.73
C ALA A 57 11.69 -20.87 16.29
N SER A 58 10.68 -21.44 16.97
CA SER A 58 10.73 -22.83 17.44
C SER A 58 10.44 -23.85 16.33
N ALA A 59 9.87 -23.42 15.20
CA ALA A 59 9.74 -24.25 14.01
C ALA A 59 11.09 -24.34 13.27
N SER A 60 11.66 -25.55 13.18
CA SER A 60 12.87 -25.82 12.40
C SER A 60 12.57 -26.03 10.91
N GLY A 61 13.42 -25.52 10.01
CA GLY A 61 13.40 -25.84 8.57
C GLY A 61 12.48 -24.99 7.70
N ASP A 62 12.14 -25.50 6.51
CA ASP A 62 11.31 -24.87 5.45
C ASP A 62 9.84 -24.59 5.84
N ASP A 63 9.50 -24.67 7.12
CA ASP A 63 8.16 -24.52 7.65
C ASP A 63 7.69 -23.05 7.76
N VAL A 64 8.26 -22.18 6.91
CA VAL A 64 7.86 -20.76 6.80
C VAL A 64 6.35 -20.63 6.55
N LYS A 65 5.75 -21.63 5.91
CA LYS A 65 4.30 -21.69 5.69
C LYS A 65 3.48 -21.74 6.98
N ARG A 66 3.98 -22.34 8.06
CA ARG A 66 3.31 -22.27 9.39
C ARG A 66 3.24 -20.87 9.95
N PHE A 67 4.14 -19.98 9.53
CA PHE A 67 4.11 -18.58 9.94
C PHE A 67 3.14 -17.73 9.11
N TRP A 68 2.69 -18.20 7.94
CA TRP A 68 1.82 -17.42 7.07
C TRP A 68 0.52 -16.96 7.76
N PRO A 69 -0.23 -17.80 8.50
CA PRO A 69 -1.40 -17.33 9.23
C PRO A 69 -1.11 -16.17 10.19
N PHE A 70 0.05 -16.17 10.84
CA PHE A 70 0.46 -15.06 11.69
C PHE A 70 0.81 -13.84 10.82
N ALA A 71 1.72 -14.01 9.86
CA ALA A 71 2.23 -12.91 9.05
C ALA A 71 1.12 -12.16 8.29
N LEU A 72 0.18 -12.90 7.70
CA LEU A 72 -0.94 -12.37 6.93
C LEU A 72 -1.97 -11.61 7.78
N ARG A 73 -1.92 -11.76 9.12
CA ARG A 73 -2.77 -11.03 10.07
C ARG A 73 -2.10 -9.82 10.70
N HIS A 74 -0.78 -9.67 10.54
CA HIS A 74 -0.02 -8.59 11.18
C HIS A 74 0.69 -7.67 10.19
N PHE A 75 1.03 -8.16 9.00
CA PHE A 75 1.74 -7.39 7.99
C PHE A 75 0.93 -7.24 6.71
N VAL A 76 1.04 -6.07 6.09
CA VAL A 76 0.63 -5.90 4.69
C VAL A 76 1.64 -6.63 3.81
N THR A 77 1.13 -7.51 2.96
CA THR A 77 1.84 -8.29 1.94
C THR A 77 1.08 -8.13 0.62
N PRO A 78 1.60 -8.60 -0.53
CA PRO A 78 0.89 -8.45 -1.80
C PRO A 78 -0.53 -9.04 -1.78
N VAL A 79 -0.72 -10.10 -0.99
CA VAL A 79 -1.98 -10.83 -0.81
C VAL A 79 -2.80 -10.36 0.39
N ALA A 80 -2.42 -9.27 1.07
CA ALA A 80 -3.15 -8.80 2.26
C ALA A 80 -4.61 -8.42 1.97
N GLY A 81 -4.91 -7.96 0.74
CA GLY A 81 -6.27 -7.61 0.36
C GLY A 81 -7.27 -8.76 0.48
N TYR A 82 -6.83 -10.01 0.27
CA TYR A 82 -7.68 -11.19 0.49
C TYR A 82 -8.15 -11.36 1.94
N TYR A 83 -7.39 -10.83 2.91
CA TYR A 83 -7.67 -10.98 4.34
C TYR A 83 -8.21 -9.70 4.98
N LEU A 84 -7.97 -8.54 4.35
CA LEU A 84 -8.49 -7.25 4.79
C LEU A 84 -9.94 -7.03 4.35
N CYS A 85 -10.31 -7.54 3.17
CA CYS A 85 -11.60 -7.24 2.56
C CYS A 85 -12.69 -8.25 2.95
N ASP A 86 -13.94 -7.79 3.00
CA ASP A 86 -15.12 -8.63 3.29
C ASP A 86 -15.34 -9.72 2.22
N ARG A 87 -14.91 -9.42 0.99
CA ARG A 87 -15.05 -10.29 -0.18
C ARG A 87 -13.81 -10.19 -1.06
N TYR A 88 -13.57 -11.21 -1.89
CA TYR A 88 -12.47 -11.18 -2.83
C TYR A 88 -12.79 -11.84 -4.18
N VAL A 89 -12.01 -11.41 -5.16
CA VAL A 89 -11.99 -11.90 -6.52
C VAL A 89 -10.54 -12.21 -6.90
N GLY A 90 -10.18 -13.49 -6.98
CA GLY A 90 -8.81 -13.91 -7.27
C GLY A 90 -8.60 -15.40 -7.10
N ASP A 91 -7.45 -15.90 -7.53
CA ASP A 91 -7.06 -17.32 -7.39
C ASP A 91 -5.71 -17.52 -6.69
N GLU A 92 -5.07 -16.46 -6.20
CA GLU A 92 -3.73 -16.56 -5.59
C GLU A 92 -3.74 -17.33 -4.27
N VAL A 93 -4.83 -17.23 -3.50
CA VAL A 93 -4.99 -17.98 -2.26
C VAL A 93 -4.88 -19.48 -2.55
N GLU A 94 -5.64 -19.98 -3.53
CA GLU A 94 -5.59 -21.38 -3.95
C GLU A 94 -4.25 -21.73 -4.60
N ARG A 95 -3.78 -20.90 -5.54
CA ARG A 95 -2.57 -21.16 -6.32
C ARG A 95 -1.34 -21.31 -5.44
N TYR A 96 -1.19 -20.48 -4.42
CA TYR A 96 -0.04 -20.52 -3.52
C TYR A 96 -0.26 -21.44 -2.30
N GLY A 97 -1.45 -22.01 -2.15
CA GLY A 97 -1.83 -22.79 -0.98
C GLY A 97 -1.76 -21.95 0.29
N LEU A 98 -2.21 -20.69 0.22
CA LEU A 98 -2.32 -19.83 1.38
C LEU A 98 -3.48 -20.31 2.27
N PRO A 99 -3.45 -20.03 3.59
CA PRO A 99 -4.59 -20.27 4.44
C PRO A 99 -5.85 -19.59 3.88
N PRO A 100 -7.01 -20.25 3.82
CA PRO A 100 -8.21 -19.60 3.29
C PRO A 100 -8.53 -18.35 4.15
N PRO A 101 -8.78 -17.18 3.53
CA PRO A 101 -9.26 -16.03 4.26
C PRO A 101 -10.65 -16.32 4.83
N VAL A 102 -11.07 -15.52 5.81
CA VAL A 102 -12.46 -15.51 6.25
C VAL A 102 -13.25 -14.75 5.18
N GLY A 103 -13.73 -15.43 4.13
CA GLY A 103 -14.40 -14.81 2.97
C GLY A 103 -14.72 -15.79 1.83
N ALA A 104 -15.46 -15.36 0.80
CA ALA A 104 -15.93 -16.20 -0.32
C ALA A 104 -15.40 -15.78 -1.71
N ARG A 105 -15.38 -16.72 -2.69
CA ARG A 105 -14.79 -16.66 -4.06
C ARG A 105 -15.51 -15.77 -5.10
N LEU A 106 -14.84 -15.45 -6.22
CA LEU A 106 -15.30 -14.62 -7.36
C LEU A 106 -16.61 -15.07 -8.05
N GLU A 107 -16.72 -16.34 -8.47
CA GLU A 107 -17.91 -16.80 -9.21
C GLU A 107 -19.17 -16.67 -8.37
N LEU A 108 -19.00 -16.85 -7.05
CA LEU A 108 -20.03 -16.59 -6.06
C LEU A 108 -20.33 -15.09 -5.96
N MET A 109 -19.35 -14.21 -6.19
CA MET A 109 -19.56 -12.76 -6.13
C MET A 109 -20.43 -12.23 -7.26
N ALA A 110 -20.31 -12.70 -8.50
CA ALA A 110 -21.18 -12.20 -9.58
C ALA A 110 -22.66 -12.52 -9.29
N ALA A 111 -22.94 -13.77 -8.90
CA ALA A 111 -24.28 -14.20 -8.49
C ALA A 111 -24.76 -13.51 -7.19
N ALA A 112 -23.84 -13.23 -6.25
CA ALA A 112 -24.14 -12.59 -4.98
C ALA A 112 -23.99 -11.05 -4.99
N ALA A 113 -23.68 -10.42 -6.12
CA ALA A 113 -23.36 -8.99 -6.21
C ALA A 113 -24.48 -8.11 -5.64
N ALA A 114 -25.73 -8.52 -5.90
CA ALA A 114 -26.92 -7.85 -5.41
C ALA A 114 -27.07 -7.90 -3.87
N ALA A 115 -26.40 -8.83 -3.19
CA ALA A 115 -26.45 -9.03 -1.74
C ALA A 115 -25.22 -8.43 -1.02
N VAL A 116 -24.29 -7.79 -1.74
CA VAL A 116 -23.15 -7.10 -1.13
C VAL A 116 -23.68 -5.92 -0.30
N ALA A 117 -23.27 -5.88 0.97
CA ALA A 117 -23.68 -4.82 1.89
C ALA A 117 -23.13 -3.45 1.44
N PRO A 118 -23.85 -2.35 1.70
CA PRO A 118 -23.32 -1.02 1.46
C PRO A 118 -21.97 -0.79 2.15
N PHE A 119 -21.02 -0.27 1.39
CA PHE A 119 -19.63 0.00 1.78
C PHE A 119 -18.82 -1.24 2.19
N ALA A 120 -19.28 -2.44 1.86
CA ALA A 120 -18.43 -3.61 1.96
C ALA A 120 -17.16 -3.42 1.12
N SER A 121 -16.05 -3.91 1.65
CA SER A 121 -14.76 -3.91 0.98
C SER A 121 -14.62 -5.15 0.09
N VAL A 122 -14.16 -4.95 -1.13
CA VAL A 122 -14.01 -6.02 -2.13
C VAL A 122 -12.62 -5.95 -2.72
N TYR A 123 -11.82 -7.01 -2.48
CA TYR A 123 -10.53 -7.17 -3.12
C TYR A 123 -10.69 -7.78 -4.52
N VAL A 124 -9.98 -7.26 -5.51
CA VAL A 124 -9.95 -7.78 -6.88
C VAL A 124 -8.52 -7.90 -7.34
N GLN A 125 -8.09 -9.14 -7.61
CA GLN A 125 -6.79 -9.41 -8.19
C GLN A 125 -6.68 -8.72 -9.56
N ALA A 126 -5.56 -8.09 -9.86
CA ALA A 126 -5.37 -7.15 -10.97
C ALA A 126 -5.88 -7.68 -12.32
N ARG A 127 -5.58 -8.94 -12.65
CA ARG A 127 -6.00 -9.57 -13.92
C ARG A 127 -7.52 -9.78 -14.07
N TYR A 128 -8.28 -9.68 -12.99
CA TYR A 128 -9.74 -9.82 -12.99
C TYR A 128 -10.47 -8.47 -12.96
N VAL A 129 -9.77 -7.33 -12.94
CA VAL A 129 -10.39 -6.00 -12.84
C VAL A 129 -11.37 -5.74 -13.99
N GLU A 130 -11.00 -6.09 -15.22
CA GLU A 130 -11.87 -5.95 -16.39
C GLU A 130 -13.13 -6.83 -16.27
N ALA A 131 -12.95 -8.12 -15.96
CA ALA A 131 -14.07 -9.04 -15.77
C ALA A 131 -14.99 -8.60 -14.60
N PHE A 132 -14.41 -8.07 -13.52
CA PHE A 132 -15.16 -7.53 -12.39
C PHE A 132 -16.00 -6.30 -12.80
N ALA A 133 -15.40 -5.36 -13.55
CA ALA A 133 -16.08 -4.19 -14.06
C ALA A 133 -17.22 -4.56 -15.02
N ALA A 134 -17.02 -5.56 -15.88
CA ALA A 134 -18.00 -5.99 -16.87
C ALA A 134 -19.14 -6.85 -16.26
N SER A 135 -18.82 -7.70 -15.29
CA SER A 135 -19.73 -8.77 -14.84
C SER A 135 -20.23 -8.67 -13.41
N VAL A 136 -19.60 -7.87 -12.55
CA VAL A 136 -20.00 -7.73 -11.13
C VAL A 136 -20.58 -6.34 -10.86
N VAL A 137 -19.87 -5.29 -11.26
CA VAL A 137 -20.27 -3.89 -11.00
C VAL A 137 -21.69 -3.57 -11.49
N PRO A 138 -22.15 -4.01 -12.68
CA PRO A 138 -23.52 -3.79 -13.15
C PRO A 138 -24.61 -4.28 -12.20
N HIS A 139 -24.32 -5.30 -11.39
CA HIS A 139 -25.27 -5.97 -10.51
C HIS A 139 -25.18 -5.53 -9.04
N LEU A 140 -24.19 -4.70 -8.67
CA LEU A 140 -24.12 -4.13 -7.33
C LEU A 140 -25.31 -3.19 -7.08
N ARG A 141 -25.99 -3.40 -5.95
CA ARG A 141 -27.13 -2.57 -5.51
C ARG A 141 -26.73 -1.45 -4.54
N ALA A 142 -25.49 -1.48 -4.07
CA ALA A 142 -24.96 -0.54 -3.10
C ALA A 142 -23.50 -0.19 -3.46
N PRO A 143 -23.01 0.98 -3.04
CA PRO A 143 -21.61 1.33 -3.25
C PRO A 143 -20.69 0.45 -2.40
N ILE A 144 -19.47 0.19 -2.88
CA ILE A 144 -18.44 -0.63 -2.22
C ILE A 144 -17.11 0.11 -2.14
N VAL A 145 -16.21 -0.36 -1.27
CA VAL A 145 -14.79 0.02 -1.30
C VAL A 145 -14.06 -1.02 -2.14
N LEU A 146 -13.45 -0.60 -3.24
CA LEU A 146 -12.67 -1.48 -4.11
C LEU A 146 -11.21 -1.48 -3.66
N VAL A 147 -10.60 -2.67 -3.57
CA VAL A 147 -9.16 -2.81 -3.36
C VAL A 147 -8.61 -3.66 -4.49
N THR A 148 -7.55 -3.22 -5.18
CA THR A 148 -6.91 -4.01 -6.25
C THR A 148 -5.46 -4.30 -5.95
N GLY A 149 -4.99 -5.48 -6.35
CA GLY A 149 -3.60 -5.88 -6.17
C GLY A 149 -3.28 -7.20 -6.86
N SER A 150 -2.03 -7.63 -6.83
CA SER A 150 -1.62 -8.95 -7.31
C SER A 150 -0.17 -9.19 -6.90
N GLU A 151 0.14 -10.38 -6.39
CA GLU A 151 1.53 -10.78 -6.10
C GLU A 151 2.33 -10.93 -7.41
N GLU A 152 1.71 -11.53 -8.43
CA GLU A 152 2.31 -11.70 -9.74
C GLU A 152 1.86 -10.63 -10.75
N LEU A 153 2.61 -10.50 -11.85
CA LEU A 153 2.15 -9.75 -13.02
C LEU A 153 1.00 -10.51 -13.71
N PRO A 154 0.09 -9.80 -14.40
CA PRO A 154 0.06 -8.36 -14.65
C PRO A 154 -0.41 -7.54 -13.44
N GLN A 155 -0.13 -6.23 -13.45
CA GLN A 155 -0.69 -5.26 -12.51
C GLN A 155 -1.88 -4.53 -13.15
N VAL A 156 -2.59 -3.73 -12.36
CA VAL A 156 -3.62 -2.84 -12.91
C VAL A 156 -2.94 -1.81 -13.81
N GLU A 157 -3.50 -1.59 -15.00
CA GLU A 157 -3.06 -0.58 -15.94
C GLU A 157 -4.19 0.40 -16.22
N ALA A 158 -3.85 1.66 -16.52
CA ALA A 158 -4.83 2.65 -16.91
C ALA A 158 -5.49 2.26 -18.25
N SER A 159 -6.81 2.19 -18.27
CA SER A 159 -7.61 1.75 -19.40
C SER A 159 -9.01 2.37 -19.35
N ASN A 160 -9.82 2.15 -20.38
CA ASN A 160 -11.22 2.55 -20.39
C ASN A 160 -12.02 1.90 -19.25
N TRP A 161 -11.66 0.68 -18.86
CA TRP A 161 -12.31 -0.04 -17.77
C TRP A 161 -12.01 0.58 -16.40
N THR A 162 -10.75 0.97 -16.17
CA THR A 162 -10.37 1.59 -14.89
C THR A 162 -10.90 3.02 -14.77
N GLU A 163 -11.00 3.78 -15.88
CA GLU A 163 -11.73 5.06 -15.90
C GLU A 163 -13.22 4.85 -15.60
N ALA A 164 -13.86 3.84 -16.21
CA ALA A 164 -15.27 3.54 -15.94
C ALA A 164 -15.51 3.21 -14.45
N LEU A 165 -14.61 2.44 -13.82
CA LEU A 165 -14.67 2.15 -12.39
C LEU A 165 -14.53 3.42 -11.53
N LEU A 166 -13.64 4.34 -11.89
CA LEU A 166 -13.45 5.62 -11.18
C LEU A 166 -14.67 6.52 -11.23
N GLU A 167 -15.43 6.48 -12.32
CA GLU A 167 -16.63 7.29 -12.50
C GLU A 167 -17.90 6.62 -11.95
N ASP A 168 -17.90 5.29 -11.82
CA ASP A 168 -19.04 4.54 -11.31
C ASP A 168 -19.40 4.92 -9.86
N ARG A 169 -20.67 5.24 -9.61
CA ARG A 169 -21.18 5.60 -8.27
C ARG A 169 -21.22 4.43 -7.30
N ARG A 170 -21.15 3.19 -7.82
CA ARG A 170 -21.06 1.97 -7.03
C ARG A 170 -19.66 1.73 -6.49
N ILE A 171 -18.65 2.47 -6.97
CA ILE A 171 -17.32 2.49 -6.37
C ILE A 171 -17.24 3.73 -5.46
N ALA A 172 -17.34 3.53 -4.15
CA ALA A 172 -17.26 4.60 -3.15
C ALA A 172 -15.83 5.17 -3.08
N PHE A 173 -14.86 4.26 -3.03
CA PHE A 173 -13.44 4.55 -3.02
C PHE A 173 -12.68 3.35 -3.59
N TRP A 174 -11.53 3.60 -4.22
CA TRP A 174 -10.67 2.57 -4.78
C TRP A 174 -9.23 2.69 -4.26
N PHE A 175 -8.77 1.69 -3.51
CA PHE A 175 -7.35 1.51 -3.15
C PHE A 175 -6.66 0.57 -4.15
N SER A 176 -5.49 0.92 -4.67
CA SER A 176 -4.78 0.10 -5.67
C SER A 176 -3.31 -0.09 -5.32
N GLN A 177 -2.82 -1.34 -5.32
CA GLN A 177 -1.38 -1.60 -5.37
C GLN A 177 -0.83 -1.13 -6.70
N ASN A 178 0.36 -0.51 -6.67
CA ASN A 178 0.96 0.10 -7.85
C ASN A 178 -0.02 1.08 -8.53
N PRO A 179 -0.43 2.15 -7.84
CA PRO A 179 -1.45 3.06 -8.34
C PRO A 179 -1.08 3.63 -9.73
N VAL A 180 -2.07 3.72 -10.63
CA VAL A 180 -1.90 4.22 -12.01
C VAL A 180 -2.49 5.61 -12.24
N TYR A 181 -3.17 6.18 -11.24
CA TYR A 181 -3.77 7.52 -11.29
C TYR A 181 -3.31 8.39 -10.14
N SER A 182 -3.10 9.68 -10.41
CA SER A 182 -2.77 10.71 -9.43
C SER A 182 -3.92 11.71 -9.26
N GLY A 183 -4.10 12.24 -8.05
CA GLY A 183 -4.99 13.39 -7.80
C GLY A 183 -6.50 13.12 -7.93
N ARG A 184 -6.93 11.86 -7.99
CA ARG A 184 -8.34 11.47 -8.09
C ARG A 184 -8.96 11.33 -6.69
N ALA A 185 -10.08 12.00 -6.44
CA ALA A 185 -10.68 12.11 -5.10
C ALA A 185 -11.15 10.77 -4.49
N ARG A 186 -11.53 9.79 -5.32
CA ARG A 186 -12.01 8.46 -4.90
C ARG A 186 -10.98 7.35 -5.15
N TYR A 187 -9.70 7.71 -5.23
CA TYR A 187 -8.63 6.78 -5.56
C TYR A 187 -7.42 7.00 -4.66
N GLY A 188 -6.81 5.91 -4.21
CA GLY A 188 -5.60 5.95 -3.38
C GLY A 188 -4.72 4.73 -3.62
N GLY A 189 -3.47 4.84 -3.17
CA GLY A 189 -2.56 3.69 -3.17
C GLY A 189 -2.90 2.70 -2.05
N PHE A 190 -2.71 1.42 -2.32
CA PHE A 190 -2.63 0.35 -1.34
C PHE A 190 -1.18 -0.18 -1.32
N PRO A 191 -0.57 -0.46 -0.15
CA PRO A 191 0.81 -0.90 -0.11
C PRO A 191 0.96 -2.24 -0.81
N TYR A 192 2.03 -2.38 -1.59
CA TYR A 192 2.46 -3.70 -2.04
C TYR A 192 2.92 -4.57 -0.87
N GLY A 193 3.51 -3.93 0.15
CA GLY A 193 3.82 -4.56 1.43
C GLY A 193 5.14 -5.33 1.47
N VAL A 194 5.29 -6.10 2.54
CA VAL A 194 6.46 -6.93 2.82
C VAL A 194 6.34 -8.25 2.06
N ARG A 195 7.48 -8.80 1.63
CA ARG A 195 7.51 -10.05 0.90
C ARG A 195 7.08 -11.25 1.76
N THR A 196 6.10 -12.01 1.27
CA THR A 196 5.50 -13.15 1.97
C THR A 196 6.53 -14.22 2.37
N GLU A 197 7.49 -14.55 1.49
CA GLU A 197 8.46 -15.63 1.74
C GLU A 197 9.59 -15.24 2.69
N THR A 198 9.83 -13.93 2.90
CA THR A 198 10.87 -13.43 3.80
C THR A 198 10.31 -12.71 5.03
N VAL A 199 8.97 -12.70 5.19
CA VAL A 199 8.26 -11.99 6.26
C VAL A 199 8.68 -12.44 7.67
N LEU A 200 9.07 -13.70 7.86
CA LEU A 200 9.61 -14.15 9.15
C LEU A 200 10.96 -13.49 9.47
N GLY A 201 11.84 -13.36 8.47
CA GLY A 201 13.10 -12.64 8.61
C GLY A 201 12.88 -11.17 8.93
N PHE A 202 11.91 -10.55 8.25
CA PHE A 202 11.48 -9.18 8.51
C PHE A 202 10.94 -9.02 9.93
N ALA A 203 10.02 -9.88 10.38
CA ALA A 203 9.44 -9.83 11.72
C ALA A 203 10.50 -10.01 12.81
N LYS A 204 11.45 -10.94 12.63
CA LYS A 204 12.60 -11.12 13.52
C LYS A 204 13.46 -9.86 13.59
N ALA A 205 13.72 -9.21 12.45
CA ALA A 205 14.46 -7.97 12.41
C ALA A 205 13.69 -6.81 13.05
N LEU A 206 12.37 -6.74 12.87
CA LEU A 206 11.51 -5.73 13.49
C LEU A 206 11.53 -5.83 15.02
N VAL A 207 11.47 -7.04 15.57
CA VAL A 207 11.61 -7.31 17.00
C VAL A 207 12.99 -6.86 17.55
N ARG A 208 14.06 -7.06 16.77
CA ARG A 208 15.42 -6.65 17.14
C ARG A 208 15.67 -5.16 16.91
N SER A 209 14.94 -4.53 15.98
CA SER A 209 15.09 -3.13 15.66
C SER A 209 14.62 -2.31 16.86
N GLY A 210 15.56 -1.70 17.57
CA GLY A 210 15.28 -0.73 18.63
C GLY A 210 15.34 0.70 18.11
N ASP A 211 15.13 1.66 19.00
CA ASP A 211 15.36 3.10 18.76
C ASP A 211 16.87 3.44 18.79
N GLY A 212 17.72 2.49 18.39
CA GLY A 212 19.17 2.64 18.38
C GLY A 212 19.64 3.62 17.31
N PRO A 213 20.89 4.10 17.41
CA PRO A 213 21.44 5.04 16.44
C PRO A 213 21.43 4.43 15.04
N ARG A 214 20.96 5.20 14.07
CA ARG A 214 20.94 4.83 12.65
C ARG A 214 22.25 5.25 11.97
N ARG A 215 22.75 4.38 11.11
CA ARG A 215 23.88 4.60 10.21
C ARG A 215 23.49 5.69 9.21
N PRO A 216 24.18 6.84 9.22
CA PRO A 216 23.89 7.92 8.29
C PRO A 216 24.23 7.51 6.84
N GLY A 217 23.70 8.28 5.90
CA GLY A 217 23.97 8.11 4.48
C GLY A 217 23.09 7.07 3.79
N LEU A 218 23.21 7.03 2.46
CA LEU A 218 22.44 6.16 1.60
C LEU A 218 23.02 4.76 1.57
N GLN A 219 22.23 3.78 2.00
CA GLN A 219 22.59 2.38 1.88
C GLN A 219 22.18 1.83 0.51
N LEU A 220 23.16 1.26 -0.19
CA LEU A 220 22.98 0.59 -1.47
C LEU A 220 23.00 -0.91 -1.22
N THR A 221 21.85 -1.57 -1.19
CA THR A 221 21.81 -3.03 -1.01
C THR A 221 20.51 -3.62 -1.52
N TYR A 222 20.50 -4.93 -1.75
CA TYR A 222 19.29 -5.71 -1.98
C TYR A 222 19.44 -7.13 -1.46
N THR A 223 18.34 -7.73 -1.02
CA THR A 223 18.36 -9.16 -0.63
C THR A 223 18.55 -10.05 -1.84
N SER A 224 19.22 -11.17 -1.60
CA SER A 224 19.40 -12.25 -2.54
C SER A 224 18.11 -12.76 -3.17
N ARG A 225 16.94 -12.51 -2.56
CA ARG A 225 15.65 -12.95 -3.10
C ARG A 225 15.02 -11.94 -4.08
N HIS A 226 15.46 -10.68 -4.12
CA HIS A 226 14.93 -9.68 -5.05
C HIS A 226 15.51 -9.87 -6.46
N ARG A 227 14.65 -9.83 -7.48
CA ARG A 227 15.08 -9.78 -8.88
C ARG A 227 15.46 -8.35 -9.24
N MET A 228 16.50 -8.19 -10.05
CA MET A 228 16.87 -6.90 -10.63
C MET A 228 16.33 -6.84 -12.06
N ASN A 229 15.52 -5.83 -12.37
CA ASN A 229 15.07 -5.57 -13.74
C ASN A 229 15.80 -4.34 -14.29
N GLY A 230 16.38 -4.49 -15.48
CA GLY A 230 17.48 -3.64 -15.94
C GLY A 230 17.12 -2.22 -16.37
N TRP A 231 15.93 -2.00 -16.94
CA TRP A 231 15.64 -0.70 -17.57
C TRP A 231 15.29 0.40 -16.56
N MET A 232 14.51 0.11 -15.52
CA MET A 232 14.19 1.09 -14.45
C MET A 232 15.38 1.41 -13.52
N ARG A 233 16.45 0.61 -13.61
CA ARG A 233 17.69 0.79 -12.84
C ARG A 233 18.84 1.36 -13.66
N ALA A 234 18.61 1.66 -14.95
CA ALA A 234 19.65 2.22 -15.81
C ALA A 234 20.22 3.50 -15.19
N GLY A 235 21.54 3.55 -15.01
CA GLY A 235 22.23 4.71 -14.42
C GLY A 235 22.20 4.80 -12.88
N LEU A 236 21.54 3.86 -12.18
CA LEU A 236 21.54 3.84 -10.71
C LEU A 236 22.69 3.01 -10.14
N PRO A 237 23.26 3.41 -8.99
CA PRO A 237 24.33 2.65 -8.36
C PRO A 237 23.81 1.30 -7.85
N ASN A 238 24.68 0.29 -7.91
CA ASN A 238 24.39 -1.04 -7.43
C ASN A 238 25.13 -1.31 -6.12
N GLY A 239 24.44 -1.97 -5.20
CA GLY A 239 24.99 -2.44 -3.95
C GLY A 239 25.29 -3.94 -3.97
N PRO A 240 25.95 -4.48 -2.93
CA PRO A 240 26.10 -5.91 -2.77
C PRO A 240 24.74 -6.60 -2.62
N ARG A 241 24.67 -7.84 -3.11
CA ARG A 241 23.55 -8.77 -2.85
C ARG A 241 23.78 -9.44 -1.50
N LEU A 242 22.90 -9.21 -0.54
CA LEU A 242 23.04 -9.73 0.82
C LEU A 242 22.15 -10.96 1.08
N PRO A 243 22.56 -11.90 1.96
CA PRO A 243 21.63 -12.89 2.49
C PRO A 243 20.52 -12.22 3.29
N VAL A 244 19.35 -12.86 3.39
CA VAL A 244 18.11 -12.25 3.94
C VAL A 244 18.31 -11.64 5.32
N HIS A 245 19.01 -12.32 6.24
CA HIS A 245 19.26 -11.80 7.59
C HIS A 245 20.13 -10.53 7.57
N ALA A 246 21.25 -10.56 6.85
CA ALA A 246 22.17 -9.42 6.76
C ALA A 246 21.53 -8.22 6.06
N PHE A 247 20.65 -8.49 5.08
CA PHE A 247 19.83 -7.45 4.45
C PHE A 247 18.95 -6.75 5.49
N TYR A 248 18.16 -7.49 6.27
CA TYR A 248 17.29 -6.87 7.26
C TYR A 248 18.04 -6.21 8.42
N ASP A 249 19.17 -6.77 8.87
CA ASP A 249 20.00 -6.13 9.89
C ASP A 249 20.58 -4.79 9.40
N LEU A 250 20.93 -4.71 8.10
CA LEU A 250 21.33 -3.46 7.48
C LEU A 250 20.16 -2.47 7.42
N LEU A 251 18.98 -2.90 6.96
CA LEU A 251 17.78 -2.02 6.92
C LEU A 251 17.43 -1.48 8.31
N ALA A 252 17.46 -2.32 9.34
CA ALA A 252 17.15 -1.94 10.72
C ALA A 252 18.10 -0.88 11.30
N THR A 253 19.31 -0.77 10.74
CA THR A 253 20.30 0.22 11.18
C THR A 253 20.49 1.35 10.18
N ALA A 254 19.81 1.36 9.03
CA ALA A 254 19.99 2.39 8.01
C ALA A 254 19.15 3.64 8.31
N SER A 255 19.69 4.83 8.02
CA SER A 255 18.88 6.05 7.86
C SER A 255 18.14 6.04 6.52
N PHE A 256 18.84 5.78 5.41
CA PHE A 256 18.26 5.78 4.07
C PHE A 256 18.63 4.53 3.30
N VAL A 257 17.72 4.02 2.46
CA VAL A 257 17.94 2.84 1.61
C VAL A 257 17.50 3.14 0.19
N LEU A 258 18.39 2.90 -0.79
CA LEU A 258 18.02 3.01 -2.20
C LEU A 258 17.06 1.88 -2.58
N SER A 259 15.84 2.25 -2.96
CA SER A 259 14.74 1.35 -3.31
C SER A 259 14.09 1.77 -4.63
N PRO A 260 14.79 1.61 -5.75
CA PRO A 260 14.24 1.99 -7.04
C PRO A 260 13.23 0.95 -7.51
N CYS A 261 12.37 1.38 -8.41
CA CYS A 261 11.37 0.59 -9.09
C CYS A 261 12.00 -0.68 -9.71
N GLY A 262 11.25 -1.78 -9.63
CA GLY A 262 11.61 -3.10 -10.14
C GLY A 262 10.91 -3.40 -11.46
N ASP A 263 10.16 -4.50 -11.51
CA ASP A 263 9.08 -4.73 -12.50
C ASP A 263 7.89 -3.81 -12.26
N ARG A 264 7.85 -3.12 -11.12
CA ARG A 264 6.77 -2.25 -10.66
C ARG A 264 7.35 -1.02 -9.96
N CYS A 265 6.52 0.02 -9.79
CA CYS A 265 6.94 1.24 -9.12
C CYS A 265 7.14 1.02 -7.61
N ASP A 266 6.26 0.24 -6.98
CA ASP A 266 6.44 -0.20 -5.62
C ASP A 266 7.23 -1.50 -5.55
N THR A 267 8.06 -1.65 -4.52
CA THR A 267 8.83 -2.86 -4.29
C THR A 267 8.75 -3.29 -2.84
N TYR A 268 8.96 -4.59 -2.58
CA TYR A 268 9.09 -5.12 -1.22
C TYR A 268 10.08 -4.32 -0.38
N ARG A 269 11.22 -3.94 -0.99
CA ARG A 269 12.29 -3.19 -0.31
C ARG A 269 11.80 -1.84 0.21
N THR A 270 10.90 -1.17 -0.50
CA THR A 270 10.34 0.12 -0.07
C THR A 270 9.63 -0.04 1.26
N TYR A 271 8.74 -1.03 1.35
CA TYR A 271 7.96 -1.31 2.55
C TYR A 271 8.78 -1.94 3.67
N GLU A 272 9.72 -2.82 3.35
CA GLU A 272 10.65 -3.41 4.32
C GLU A 272 11.56 -2.35 4.97
N ALA A 273 12.02 -1.36 4.19
CA ALA A 273 12.76 -0.22 4.73
C ALA A 273 11.89 0.59 5.69
N ILE A 274 10.67 0.98 5.26
CA ILE A 274 9.70 1.71 6.08
C ILE A 274 9.43 0.98 7.39
N GLY A 275 9.12 -0.31 7.33
CA GLY A 275 8.80 -1.11 8.52
C GLY A 275 9.95 -1.18 9.53
N LEU A 276 11.19 -1.24 9.05
CA LEU A 276 12.40 -1.21 9.88
C LEU A 276 12.87 0.22 10.22
N GLY A 277 12.06 1.22 9.84
CA GLY A 277 12.23 2.65 10.12
C GLY A 277 13.32 3.34 9.29
N ALA A 278 13.82 2.69 8.25
CA ALA A 278 14.69 3.32 7.27
C ALA A 278 13.86 4.02 6.20
N VAL A 279 14.41 5.08 5.65
CA VAL A 279 13.74 5.91 4.64
C VAL A 279 14.05 5.37 3.25
N PRO A 280 13.06 4.83 2.52
CA PRO A 280 13.29 4.41 1.15
C PRO A 280 13.50 5.64 0.26
N VAL A 281 14.47 5.51 -0.63
CA VAL A 281 14.71 6.48 -1.69
C VAL A 281 14.33 5.85 -3.02
N VAL A 282 13.28 6.37 -3.64
CA VAL A 282 12.54 5.72 -4.73
C VAL A 282 12.56 6.59 -5.98
N ASN A 283 12.59 5.96 -7.16
CA ASN A 283 12.40 6.63 -8.45
C ASN A 283 11.00 6.44 -9.03
N ALA A 284 10.02 6.21 -8.16
CA ALA A 284 8.63 6.15 -8.54
C ALA A 284 8.09 7.58 -8.81
N PRO A 285 7.11 7.75 -9.71
CA PRO A 285 6.50 9.06 -9.94
C PRO A 285 5.85 9.58 -8.64
N GLU A 286 6.31 10.73 -8.15
CA GLU A 286 5.86 11.28 -6.87
C GLU A 286 4.33 11.47 -6.85
N ALA A 287 3.74 11.92 -7.95
CA ALA A 287 2.29 12.16 -8.06
C ALA A 287 1.41 10.92 -7.83
N LEU A 288 1.94 9.70 -8.03
CA LEU A 288 1.19 8.45 -7.80
C LEU A 288 1.15 8.06 -6.31
N TYR A 289 2.12 8.54 -5.53
CA TYR A 289 2.32 8.12 -4.14
C TYR A 289 2.18 9.27 -3.13
N SER A 290 2.33 10.52 -3.59
CA SER A 290 2.16 11.76 -2.82
C SER A 290 0.94 12.51 -3.37
N PRO A 291 0.04 13.03 -2.49
CA PRO A 291 0.17 13.20 -1.05
C PRO A 291 -0.32 12.00 -0.20
N GLY A 292 -0.52 10.82 -0.80
CA GLY A 292 -1.14 9.66 -0.13
C GLY A 292 -0.14 8.66 0.44
N LEU A 293 0.01 7.54 -0.28
CA LEU A 293 0.59 6.29 0.20
C LEU A 293 2.01 6.40 0.79
N LEU A 294 2.90 7.19 0.20
CA LEU A 294 4.28 7.34 0.68
C LEU A 294 4.60 8.77 1.14
N ALA A 295 3.58 9.62 1.32
CA ALA A 295 3.79 10.98 1.76
C ALA A 295 4.48 11.00 3.14
N GLY A 296 5.61 11.72 3.23
CA GLY A 296 6.45 11.73 4.44
C GLY A 296 7.11 10.39 4.79
N SER A 297 6.95 9.36 3.95
CA SER A 297 7.46 7.99 4.15
C SER A 297 8.49 7.55 3.09
N ALA A 298 8.78 8.39 2.09
CA ALA A 298 9.84 8.17 1.12
C ALA A 298 10.51 9.48 0.67
N VAL A 299 11.72 9.38 0.13
CA VAL A 299 12.36 10.43 -0.68
C VAL A 299 12.24 10.04 -2.15
N PHE A 300 11.65 10.93 -2.96
CA PHE A 300 11.51 10.73 -4.41
C PHE A 300 12.69 11.34 -5.17
N PHE A 301 13.20 10.60 -6.14
CA PHE A 301 14.14 11.11 -7.15
C PHE A 301 13.70 10.65 -8.53
N ASP A 302 13.30 11.57 -9.40
CA ASP A 302 12.96 11.26 -10.77
C ASP A 302 13.68 12.21 -11.73
N SER A 303 13.39 12.09 -13.02
CA SER A 303 13.93 12.98 -14.05
C SER A 303 13.50 14.44 -13.90
N ALA A 304 12.46 14.73 -13.11
CA ALA A 304 12.08 16.10 -12.77
C ALA A 304 12.98 16.69 -11.67
N HIS A 305 13.72 15.85 -10.93
CA HIS A 305 14.61 16.23 -9.83
C HIS A 305 16.01 15.56 -9.86
N PRO A 306 16.77 15.63 -10.98
CA PRO A 306 18.07 14.97 -11.12
C PRO A 306 19.14 15.49 -10.15
N GLU A 307 19.00 16.72 -9.67
CA GLU A 307 19.85 17.34 -8.66
C GLU A 307 19.81 16.59 -7.33
N ARG A 308 18.66 16.02 -6.95
CA ARG A 308 18.52 15.20 -5.74
C ARG A 308 19.29 13.90 -5.90
N ALA A 309 19.17 13.24 -7.04
CA ALA A 309 19.91 12.02 -7.34
C ALA A 309 21.44 12.23 -7.38
N GLU A 310 21.91 13.39 -7.84
CA GLU A 310 23.34 13.74 -7.85
C GLU A 310 23.87 14.12 -6.46
N ALA A 311 23.13 14.93 -5.68
CA ALA A 311 23.47 15.24 -4.30
C ALA A 311 23.58 13.95 -3.46
N MET A 312 22.69 13.00 -3.70
CA MET A 312 22.71 11.67 -3.08
C MET A 312 23.93 10.84 -3.48
N ARG A 313 24.32 10.86 -4.76
CA ARG A 313 25.51 10.16 -5.27
C ARG A 313 26.81 10.69 -4.66
N ARG A 314 26.85 11.99 -4.30
CA ARG A 314 28.03 12.65 -3.73
C ARG A 314 28.10 12.60 -2.19
N GLY A 315 27.20 11.88 -1.53
CA GLY A 315 27.14 11.86 -0.07
C GLY A 315 26.69 13.18 0.55
N GLY A 316 25.99 14.02 -0.22
CA GLY A 316 25.35 15.23 0.31
C GLY A 316 24.32 14.89 1.38
N THR A 317 24.06 15.86 2.26
CA THR A 317 23.02 15.76 3.28
C THR A 317 21.67 15.53 2.61
N LEU A 318 21.10 14.36 2.83
CA LEU A 318 19.70 14.12 2.53
C LEU A 318 18.84 15.06 3.39
N PRO A 319 17.68 15.52 2.89
CA PRO A 319 16.85 16.44 3.64
C PRO A 319 16.55 15.88 5.04
N PRO A 320 16.43 16.73 6.06
CA PRO A 320 15.97 16.31 7.37
C PRO A 320 14.67 15.52 7.19
N TYR A 321 14.60 14.37 7.82
CA TYR A 321 13.57 13.40 7.53
C TYR A 321 12.90 12.93 8.83
N ALA A 322 11.56 12.92 8.83
CA ALA A 322 10.73 12.46 9.94
C ALA A 322 10.76 10.92 10.03
N GLU A 323 10.42 10.28 11.15
CA GLU A 323 10.33 8.80 11.10
C GLU A 323 9.26 8.36 10.07
N PRO A 324 9.54 7.38 9.19
CA PRO A 324 8.56 6.96 8.19
C PRO A 324 7.31 6.33 8.86
N ASP A 325 6.13 6.47 8.23
CA ASP A 325 4.87 5.88 8.73
C ASP A 325 4.94 4.36 8.62
N ARG A 326 5.31 3.71 9.73
CA ARG A 326 5.39 2.26 9.80
C ARG A 326 4.01 1.59 9.80
N GLY A 327 2.91 2.35 9.97
CA GLY A 327 1.55 1.87 9.76
C GLY A 327 1.32 1.38 8.32
N LEU A 328 2.12 1.84 7.36
CA LEU A 328 2.07 1.37 5.96
C LEU A 328 2.32 -0.14 5.79
N VAL A 329 3.01 -0.78 6.74
CA VAL A 329 3.24 -2.23 6.71
C VAL A 329 2.41 -3.00 7.72
N GLN A 330 1.56 -2.33 8.50
CA GLN A 330 0.74 -2.97 9.52
C GLN A 330 -0.65 -3.32 8.98
N PHE A 331 -1.05 -4.56 9.20
CA PHE A 331 -2.37 -5.03 8.80
C PHE A 331 -3.50 -4.24 9.47
N ASP A 332 -3.41 -4.04 10.79
CA ASP A 332 -4.46 -3.38 11.57
C ASP A 332 -4.65 -1.90 11.18
N ALA A 333 -3.56 -1.19 10.85
CA ALA A 333 -3.65 0.20 10.36
C ALA A 333 -4.45 0.30 9.05
N TRP A 334 -4.35 -0.70 8.18
CA TRP A 334 -5.14 -0.74 6.94
C TRP A 334 -6.56 -1.23 7.15
N ARG A 335 -6.80 -2.13 8.11
CA ARG A 335 -8.16 -2.51 8.51
C ARG A 335 -8.97 -1.32 9.04
N GLU A 336 -8.33 -0.33 9.65
CA GLU A 336 -9.01 0.90 10.09
C GLU A 336 -9.23 1.91 8.95
N ARG A 337 -8.42 1.85 7.89
CA ARG A 337 -8.49 2.74 6.71
C ARG A 337 -9.52 2.29 5.67
N ILE A 338 -9.74 0.98 5.55
CA ILE A 338 -10.67 0.33 4.61
C ILE A 338 -12.03 0.14 5.28
#